data_AF-R0F801-F1
#
_entry.id   AF-R0F801-F1
#
_cell.length_a   1.000
_cell.length_b   1.000
_cell.length_c   1.000
_cell.angle_alpha   90.00
_cell.angle_beta   90.00
_cell.angle_gamma   90.00
#
_symmetry.space_group_name_H-M   'P 1'
#
loop_
_entity.id
_entity.type
_entity.pdbx_description
1 polymer ?
#
loop_
_entity_poly.entity_id
_entity_poly.type
_entity_poly.pdbx_seq_one_letter_code
_entity_poly.pdbx_strand_id
1 'polypeptide(L)' 'MCSRVINSPPERRSPVAIASGGGYIDKVREAQLGLKLSNVVCVDAKGLSLKPDNLHLTTEAQVQLGLSLAQAYLSNFC' A
#
# COMPACT_ATOMS: atom_id res chain seq x y z
N MET A 1 -15.06 -8.66 -13.76
CA MET A 1 -15.99 -8.89 -12.63
C MET A 1 -15.18 -9.42 -11.46
N CYS A 2 -15.01 -8.62 -10.40
CA CYS A 2 -14.44 -9.07 -9.14
C CYS A 2 -15.44 -10.01 -8.45
N SER A 3 -15.05 -11.26 -8.26
CA SER A 3 -15.79 -12.17 -7.37
C SER A 3 -14.85 -13.19 -6.77
N ARG A 4 -14.20 -12.79 -5.67
CA ARG A 4 -13.78 -13.71 -4.62
C ARG A 4 -13.88 -12.97 -3.29
N VAL A 5 -15.05 -13.05 -2.67
CA VAL A 5 -15.22 -12.64 -1.27
C VAL A 5 -14.50 -13.70 -0.45
N ILE A 6 -13.33 -13.37 0.08
CA ILE A 6 -12.59 -14.20 1.02
C ILE A 6 -13.38 -14.16 2.33
N ASN A 7 -14.08 -15.26 2.65
CA ASN A 7 -14.80 -15.45 3.92
C ASN A 7 -13.79 -15.76 5.03
N SER A 8 -13.01 -14.74 5.41
CA SER A 8 -12.04 -14.80 6.50
C SER A 8 -12.55 -13.97 7.69
N PRO A 9 -12.27 -14.35 8.96
CA PRO A 9 -12.45 -13.45 10.11
C PRO A 9 -11.72 -12.12 9.85
N PRO A 10 -12.05 -11.00 10.51
CA PRO A 10 -11.55 -9.67 10.14
C PRO A 10 -10.05 -9.67 9.87
N GLU A 11 -9.69 -9.77 8.60
CA GLU A 11 -8.33 -9.98 8.15
C GLU A 11 -7.58 -8.67 8.31
N ARG A 12 -6.42 -8.75 8.97
CA ARG A 12 -5.50 -7.62 9.08
C ARG A 12 -5.03 -7.24 7.69
N ARG A 13 -5.36 -6.03 7.27
CA ARG A 13 -5.05 -5.55 5.92
C ARG A 13 -4.16 -4.33 6.03
N SER A 14 -3.04 -4.36 5.30
CA SER A 14 -2.14 -3.21 5.21
C SER A 14 -2.08 -2.72 3.76
N PRO A 15 -3.06 -1.91 3.29
CA PRO A 15 -3.02 -1.38 1.93
C PRO A 15 -1.81 -0.47 1.71
N VAL A 16 -1.20 -0.55 0.53
CA VAL A 16 -0.12 0.37 0.14
C VAL A 16 -0.72 1.52 -0.66
N ALA A 17 -0.45 2.77 -0.24
CA ALA A 17 -0.73 3.93 -1.07
C ALA A 17 0.25 3.96 -2.24
N ILE A 18 -0.28 3.99 -3.46
CA ILE A 18 0.54 3.82 -4.66
C ILE A 18 1.58 4.93 -4.81
N ALA A 19 2.80 4.55 -5.21
CA ALA A 19 3.93 5.47 -5.41
C ALA A 19 3.83 6.28 -6.71
N SER A 20 3.30 5.63 -7.76
CA SER A 20 3.26 6.11 -9.13
C SER A 20 2.01 5.59 -9.84
N GLY A 21 1.63 6.26 -10.93
CA GLY A 21 0.40 6.00 -11.68
C GLY A 21 0.03 7.23 -12.51
N GLY A 22 -0.79 7.03 -13.55
CA GLY A 22 -1.23 8.10 -14.44
C GLY A 22 -2.17 9.12 -13.79
N GLY A 23 -2.89 9.89 -14.62
CA GLY A 23 -3.54 11.17 -14.26
C GLY A 23 -4.55 11.25 -13.11
N TYR A 24 -4.81 10.17 -12.38
CA TYR A 24 -5.68 10.16 -11.18
C TYR A 24 -4.98 9.68 -9.91
N ILE A 25 -3.64 9.64 -9.91
CA ILE A 25 -2.85 9.13 -8.79
C ILE A 25 -3.19 9.83 -7.46
N ASP A 26 -3.39 11.14 -7.45
CA ASP A 26 -3.66 11.88 -6.22
C ASP A 26 -5.00 11.50 -5.58
N LYS A 27 -6.05 11.31 -6.40
CA LYS A 27 -7.37 10.86 -5.93
C LYS A 27 -7.32 9.44 -5.37
N VAL A 28 -6.57 8.55 -6.02
CA VAL A 28 -6.40 7.17 -5.56
C VAL A 28 -5.64 7.15 -4.24
N ARG A 29 -4.57 7.96 -4.12
CA ARG A 29 -3.80 8.09 -2.89
C ARG A 29 -4.60 8.68 -1.74
N GLU A 30 -5.40 9.71 -2.01
CA GLU A 30 -6.31 10.29 -1.01
C GLU A 30 -7.30 9.25 -0.49
N ALA A 31 -7.90 8.46 -1.37
CA ALA A 31 -8.81 7.38 -0.96
C ALA A 31 -8.10 6.28 -0.13
N GLN A 32 -6.87 5.92 -0.51
CA GLN A 32 -6.08 4.92 0.21
C GLN A 32 -5.64 5.39 1.60
N LEU A 33 -5.18 6.64 1.72
CA LEU A 33 -4.76 7.25 2.99
C LEU A 33 -5.94 7.67 3.87
N GLY A 34 -7.07 8.01 3.26
CA GLY A 34 -8.30 8.40 3.96
C GLY A 34 -9.11 7.23 4.52
N LEU A 35 -8.75 5.99 4.17
CA LEU A 35 -9.45 4.79 4.63
C LEU A 35 -9.14 4.50 6.10
N LYS A 36 -10.00 5.00 7.00
CA LYS A 36 -9.94 4.75 8.44
C LYS A 36 -10.86 3.61 8.83
N LEU A 37 -10.35 2.38 8.76
CA LEU A 37 -11.05 1.17 9.22
C LEU A 37 -10.25 0.51 10.34
N SER A 38 -10.94 -0.08 11.31
CA SER A 38 -10.28 -0.92 12.31
C SER A 38 -9.61 -2.11 11.61
N ASN A 39 -8.39 -2.43 12.04
CA ASN A 39 -7.52 -3.44 11.43
C ASN A 39 -7.01 -3.15 10.00
N VAL A 40 -7.07 -1.88 9.57
CA VAL A 40 -6.51 -1.42 8.30
C VAL A 40 -5.47 -0.34 8.53
N VAL A 41 -4.25 -0.55 8.03
CA VAL A 41 -3.14 0.41 8.14
C VAL A 41 -2.60 0.71 6.75
N CYS A 42 -2.56 1.98 6.34
CA CYS A 42 -2.03 2.33 5.04
C CYS A 42 -0.53 2.67 5.10
N VAL A 43 0.29 2.04 4.25
CA VAL A 43 1.72 2.34 4.09
C VAL A 43 1.93 3.17 2.83
N ASP A 44 2.55 4.34 2.95
CA ASP A 44 2.77 5.23 1.82
C ASP A 44 4.07 4.91 1.07
N ALA A 45 3.96 4.61 -0.23
CA ALA A 45 5.11 4.35 -1.10
C ALA A 45 5.57 5.59 -1.90
N LYS A 46 4.98 6.77 -1.67
CA LYS A 46 5.37 8.01 -2.37
C LYS A 46 6.83 8.36 -2.11
N GLY A 47 7.54 8.76 -3.17
CA GLY A 47 8.94 9.18 -3.10
C GLY A 47 9.95 8.02 -3.15
N LEU A 48 9.49 6.77 -3.18
CA LEU A 48 10.35 5.63 -3.47
C LEU A 48 10.81 5.65 -4.94
N SER A 49 12.05 5.20 -5.16
CA SER A 49 12.67 5.19 -6.48
C SER A 49 11.89 4.33 -7.49
N LEU A 50 11.62 4.90 -8.66
CA LEU A 50 10.96 4.25 -9.78
C LEU A 50 11.98 3.77 -10.81
N LYS A 51 11.61 2.73 -11.55
CA LYS A 51 12.29 2.29 -12.76
C LYS A 51 12.14 3.35 -13.87
N PRO A 52 12.91 3.25 -14.96
CA PRO A 52 12.83 4.21 -16.08
C PRO A 52 11.46 4.33 -16.74
N ASP A 53 10.56 3.37 -16.51
CA ASP A 53 9.17 3.43 -16.96
C ASP A 53 8.27 4.37 -16.14
N ASN A 54 8.80 4.98 -15.08
CA ASN A 54 8.09 5.85 -14.13
C ASN A 54 6.83 5.21 -13.53
N LEU A 55 6.76 3.88 -13.52
CA LEU A 55 5.59 3.13 -13.09
C LEU A 55 5.94 2.07 -12.05
N HIS A 56 7.02 1.32 -12.24
CA HIS A 56 7.38 0.24 -11.33
C HIS A 56 8.45 0.70 -10.33
N LEU A 57 8.40 0.20 -9.10
CA LEU A 57 9.46 0.43 -8.11
C LEU A 57 10.76 -0.27 -8.51
N THR A 58 11.91 0.32 -8.17
CA THR A 58 13.20 -0.37 -8.26
C THR A 58 13.29 -1.48 -7.20
N THR A 59 14.26 -2.39 -7.34
CA THR A 59 14.49 -3.46 -6.35
C THR A 59 14.76 -2.89 -4.96
N GLU A 60 15.58 -1.84 -4.87
CA GLU A 60 15.87 -1.17 -3.59
C GLU A 60 14.62 -0.54 -2.98
N ALA A 61 13.79 0.12 -3.80
CA ALA A 61 12.51 0.66 -3.36
C ALA A 61 11.54 -0.42 -2.87
N GLN A 62 11.52 -1.61 -3.49
CA GLN A 62 10.74 -2.74 -3.01
C GLN A 62 11.24 -3.27 -1.66
N VAL A 63 12.55 -3.29 -1.41
CA VAL A 63 13.11 -3.66 -0.11
C VAL A 63 12.67 -2.68 0.97
N GLN A 64 12.78 -1.37 0.69
CA GLN A 64 12.33 -0.32 1.61
C GLN A 64 10.83 -0.44 1.91
N LEU A 65 10.00 -0.64 0.89
CA LEU A 65 8.58 -0.86 1.06
C LEU A 65 8.27 -2.10 1.91
N GLY A 66 9.00 -3.19 1.70
CA GLY A 66 8.86 -4.42 2.50
C GLY A 66 9.17 -4.21 3.98
N LEU A 67 10.21 -3.42 4.30
CA LEU A 67 10.54 -3.05 5.68
C LEU A 67 9.45 -2.19 6.31
N SER A 68 8.92 -1.20 5.58
CA SER A 68 7.81 -0.36 6.07
C SER A 68 6.54 -1.18 6.31
N LEU A 69 6.24 -2.16 5.45
CA LEU A 69 5.12 -3.08 5.64
C LEU A 69 5.31 -3.97 6.88
N ALA A 70 6.51 -4.52 7.06
CA ALA A 70 6.83 -5.33 8.24
C ALA A 70 6.70 -4.51 9.53
N GLN A 71 7.23 -3.27 9.53
CA GLN A 71 7.11 -2.36 10.66
C GLN A 71 5.66 -2.01 10.97
N ALA A 72 4.87 -1.64 9.94
CA ALA A 72 3.46 -1.33 10.11
C ALA A 72 2.68 -2.53 10.68
N TYR A 73 3.01 -3.74 10.25
CA TYR A 73 2.41 -4.95 10.79
C TYR A 73 2.76 -5.15 12.27
N LEU A 74 4.05 -5.12 12.61
CA LEU A 74 4.52 -5.33 13.97
C LEU A 74 3.98 -4.26 14.94
N SER A 75 3.89 -3.00 14.52
CA SER A 75 3.44 -1.91 15.41
C SER A 75 1.93 -1.86 15.64
N ASN A 76 1.11 -2.42 14.75
CA ASN A 76 -0.35 -2.32 14.85
C ASN A 76 -1.02 -3.66 15.20
N PHE A 77 -0.32 -4.78 15.03
CA PHE A 77 -0.93 -6.10 15.05
C PHE A 77 -0.20 -7.17 15.86
N CYS A 78 1.00 -6.86 16.37
CA CYS A 78 1.75 -7.66 17.32
C CYS A 78 1.80 -6.93 18.67
#